data_AF-A0A7R8NDC1-F1
#
_entry.id   AF-A0A7R8NDC1-F1
#
_cell.length_a   1.000
_cell.length_b   1.000
_cell.length_c   1.000
_cell.angle_alpha   90.00
_cell.angle_beta   90.00
_cell.angle_gamma   90.00
#
_symmetry.space_group_name_H-M   'P 1'
#
loop_
_entity.id
_entity.type
_entity.pdbx_description
1 polymer ?
#
loop_
_entity_poly.entity_id
_entity_poly.type
_entity_poly.pdbx_seq_one_letter_code
_entity_poly.pdbx_strand_id
1 'polypeptide(L)'
;MTQRKQGRGWGELKADTPEGRELAQFLRDLITQSGRQIRDLEKPTMLSRTSIGQHLSGEKLPSAQFLDRFVSATTPPREKALRLQQVTRLLEKAKNPAPPLPVPSQAAGGTVSSLVTLAATAQGQAAQAQEELRRAHQRNGELTRERDDSQRMVLSLSLLTSDLRRKIATVEHEMGDQARGDLEKLTAQLASAQAELDRARAGRDESELLVQRLRRRSDLLEEQLAQARDTKTVSMLFSDSVAGTSSPRPEEVQEAAFQTDFARALRTAQGFLDDGQAHRDLVREEWSLASRRTTVGPVEQWRTATYVATRSLGCLLVAVAALGWVSLEHPTLAVLLILAGLLLVADPWEPLAKLWKFVRSLIRQEQPGETLAISSRSLALRGGRCLGALLTATGVALSAQAAGTWWLVLLGPLTCTVAAYTVVGQDDRVRAAVQQAIGDLAADFSAAPPRPGRTAPTQLIALSDPGWAQDRKQELSTALAQGWGAAVLWVKVLFVLPLGLFTVALMGSLGTGIQHAIEGATWDSHGMVAVIDAPVRAYLETHRTGLPVTADTLYTTWLAVGAGLLTISFVTCTFGARLTWAGWGACSVAMVWAATTGPARGIACAVTGLAWGIASIFALRGVGTRRR
;
A
#
# COMPACT_ATOMS: atom_id res chain seq x y z
N MET A 1 -50.99 9.02 -14.16
CA MET A 1 -50.90 9.21 -12.69
C MET A 1 -52.20 9.84 -12.20
N THR A 2 -53.06 9.09 -11.52
CA THR A 2 -54.31 9.63 -10.95
C THR A 2 -54.00 10.57 -9.79
N GLN A 3 -54.28 11.87 -9.93
CA GLN A 3 -54.18 12.84 -8.83
C GLN A 3 -55.08 12.38 -7.68
N ARG A 4 -54.47 11.89 -6.60
CA ARG A 4 -55.20 11.57 -5.36
C ARG A 4 -55.66 12.89 -4.76
N LYS A 5 -56.98 13.04 -4.54
CA LYS A 5 -57.59 14.19 -3.86
C LYS A 5 -56.84 14.46 -2.55
N GLN A 6 -56.30 15.68 -2.40
CA GLN A 6 -55.69 16.17 -1.17
C GLN A 6 -56.72 16.06 -0.03
N GLY A 7 -56.32 15.40 1.05
CA GLY A 7 -57.18 15.23 2.23
C GLY A 7 -57.38 16.56 2.97
N ARG A 8 -58.40 16.60 3.84
CA ARG A 8 -58.63 17.71 4.78
C ARG A 8 -57.36 17.94 5.61
N GLY A 9 -56.94 19.21 5.75
CA GLY A 9 -55.74 19.58 6.52
C GLY A 9 -55.80 19.07 7.96
N TRP A 10 -54.63 18.85 8.55
CA TRP A 10 -54.51 18.41 9.94
C TRP A 10 -55.11 19.45 10.90
N GLY A 11 -55.95 19.03 11.85
CA GLY A 11 -56.45 19.92 12.91
C GLY A 11 -55.34 20.35 13.88
N GLU A 12 -55.64 21.30 14.77
CA GLU A 12 -54.69 21.78 15.79
C GLU A 12 -54.14 20.63 16.67
N LEU A 13 -52.91 20.80 17.15
CA LEU A 13 -52.26 19.86 18.08
C LEU A 13 -52.83 20.10 19.48
N LYS A 14 -53.32 19.03 20.12
CA LYS A 14 -53.97 19.07 21.43
C LYS A 14 -53.10 18.53 22.58
N ALA A 15 -51.78 18.41 22.38
CA ALA A 15 -50.90 17.88 23.42
C ALA A 15 -50.68 18.91 24.55
N ASP A 16 -50.89 18.47 25.79
CA ASP A 16 -50.75 19.28 27.01
C ASP A 16 -49.30 19.74 27.26
N THR A 17 -48.33 18.91 26.87
CA THR A 17 -46.90 19.18 27.04
C THR A 17 -46.26 19.61 25.72
N PRO A 18 -45.24 20.50 25.74
CA PRO A 18 -44.51 20.90 24.53
C PRO A 18 -43.81 19.69 23.88
N GLU A 19 -43.27 18.76 24.68
CA GLU A 19 -42.63 17.55 24.19
C GLU A 19 -43.64 16.60 23.53
N GLY A 20 -44.86 16.53 24.06
CA GLY A 20 -45.97 15.79 23.43
C GLY A 20 -46.37 16.38 22.08
N ARG A 21 -46.35 17.71 21.95
CA ARG A 21 -46.58 18.41 20.66
C ARG A 21 -45.49 18.11 19.65
N GLU A 22 -44.22 18.09 20.06
CA GLU A 22 -43.10 17.71 19.18
C GLU A 22 -43.24 16.27 18.66
N LEU A 23 -43.57 15.32 19.53
CA LEU A 23 -43.80 13.93 19.12
C LEU A 23 -44.97 13.83 18.12
N ALA A 24 -46.09 14.48 18.40
CA ALA A 24 -47.25 14.47 17.53
C ALA A 24 -46.97 15.10 16.16
N GLN A 25 -46.23 16.21 16.12
CA GLN A 25 -45.80 16.86 14.89
C GLN A 25 -44.87 15.95 14.08
N PHE A 26 -43.89 15.32 14.73
CA PHE A 26 -42.97 14.39 14.07
C PHE A 26 -43.70 13.20 13.41
N LEU A 27 -44.72 12.65 14.08
CA LEU A 27 -45.53 11.57 13.51
C LEU A 27 -46.37 12.04 12.30
N ARG A 28 -46.89 13.28 12.32
CA ARG A 28 -47.59 13.88 11.16
C ARG A 28 -46.65 14.10 9.98
N ASP A 29 -45.42 14.52 10.24
CA ASP A 29 -44.41 14.73 9.21
C ASP A 29 -44.02 13.42 8.52
N LEU A 30 -43.88 12.32 9.28
CA LEU A 30 -43.66 10.98 8.71
C LEU A 30 -44.78 10.53 7.77
N ILE A 31 -46.05 10.80 8.13
CA ILE A 31 -47.18 10.50 7.25
C ILE A 31 -47.09 11.32 5.97
N THR A 32 -46.83 12.62 6.11
CA THR A 32 -46.75 13.57 4.99
C THR A 32 -45.63 13.18 4.03
N GLN A 33 -44.46 12.81 4.55
CA GLN A 33 -43.31 12.33 3.74
C GLN A 33 -43.60 11.00 3.05
N SER A 34 -44.30 10.08 3.72
CA SER A 34 -44.65 8.78 3.13
C SER A 34 -45.73 8.86 2.05
N GLY A 35 -46.46 9.98 1.95
CA GLY A 35 -47.60 10.16 1.06
C GLY A 35 -48.82 9.27 1.38
N ARG A 36 -48.82 8.60 2.55
CA ARG A 36 -49.92 7.76 3.02
C ARG A 36 -50.99 8.60 3.71
N GLN A 37 -52.23 8.12 3.70
CA GLN A 37 -53.33 8.72 4.47
C GLN A 37 -53.62 7.89 5.73
N ILE A 38 -54.31 8.46 6.72
CA ILE A 38 -54.67 7.76 7.97
C ILE A 38 -55.42 6.45 7.69
N ARG A 39 -56.28 6.43 6.65
CA ARG A 39 -57.00 5.23 6.21
C ARG A 39 -56.08 4.07 5.77
N ASP A 40 -54.90 4.39 5.26
CA ASP A 40 -53.92 3.41 4.79
C ASP A 40 -53.14 2.79 5.96
N LEU A 41 -53.24 3.37 7.16
CA LEU A 41 -52.53 2.96 8.37
C LEU A 41 -53.39 2.11 9.32
N GLU A 42 -54.70 1.96 9.08
CA GLU A 42 -55.58 1.11 9.90
C GLU A 42 -55.14 -0.36 9.87
N LYS A 43 -54.96 -0.93 8.67
CA LYS A 43 -54.57 -2.34 8.52
C LYS A 43 -53.19 -2.64 9.13
N PRO A 44 -52.13 -1.84 8.89
CA PRO A 44 -50.81 -2.11 9.46
C PRO A 44 -50.73 -1.94 10.98
N THR A 45 -51.44 -0.96 11.55
CA THR A 45 -51.32 -0.64 12.98
C THR A 45 -52.31 -1.42 13.85
N MET A 46 -53.39 -1.97 13.25
CA MET A 46 -54.50 -2.63 13.94
C MET A 46 -55.27 -1.68 14.87
N LEU A 47 -55.27 -0.38 14.58
CA LEU A 47 -56.03 0.64 15.32
C LEU A 47 -57.04 1.33 14.41
N SER A 48 -58.14 1.82 15.00
CA SER A 48 -59.15 2.59 14.28
C SER A 48 -58.60 3.96 13.86
N ARG A 49 -59.11 4.51 12.74
CA ARG A 49 -58.85 5.90 12.29
C ARG A 49 -58.87 6.92 13.43
N THR A 50 -59.87 6.81 14.31
CA THR A 50 -60.05 7.73 15.44
C THR A 50 -58.90 7.64 16.43
N SER A 51 -58.48 6.42 16.80
CA SER A 51 -57.37 6.22 17.74
C SER A 51 -56.03 6.66 17.14
N ILE A 52 -55.81 6.42 15.85
CA ILE A 52 -54.62 6.92 15.14
C ILE A 52 -54.65 8.46 15.14
N GLY A 53 -55.81 9.07 14.88
CA GLY A 53 -55.99 10.51 14.94
C GLY A 53 -55.67 11.12 16.30
N GLN A 54 -56.08 10.48 17.41
CA GLN A 54 -55.78 10.91 18.78
C GLN A 54 -54.28 10.86 19.11
N HIS A 55 -53.55 9.85 18.61
CA HIS A 55 -52.10 9.80 18.77
C HIS A 55 -51.39 10.86 17.93
N LEU A 56 -51.89 11.13 16.73
CA LEU A 56 -51.34 12.15 15.83
C LEU A 56 -51.69 13.59 16.25
N SER A 57 -52.76 13.81 17.02
CA SER A 57 -53.08 15.12 17.60
C SER A 57 -52.31 15.39 18.89
N GLY A 58 -51.68 14.37 19.48
CA GLY A 58 -51.05 14.47 20.79
C GLY A 58 -52.05 14.42 21.95
N GLU A 59 -53.33 14.15 21.69
CA GLU A 59 -54.37 14.02 22.73
C GLU A 59 -54.12 12.80 23.64
N LYS A 60 -53.52 11.73 23.10
CA LYS A 60 -53.13 10.54 23.86
C LYS A 60 -51.72 10.11 23.48
N LEU A 61 -50.86 9.89 24.49
CA LEU A 61 -49.52 9.37 24.27
C LEU A 61 -49.56 7.96 23.62
N PRO A 62 -48.85 7.76 22.49
CA PRO A 62 -48.81 6.46 21.81
C PRO A 62 -48.01 5.40 22.59
N SER A 63 -48.41 4.14 22.46
CA SER A 63 -47.65 3.01 23.00
C SER A 63 -46.44 2.66 22.12
N ALA A 64 -45.39 2.08 22.70
CA ALA A 64 -44.19 1.68 21.95
C ALA A 64 -44.49 0.68 20.82
N GLN A 65 -45.43 -0.24 21.05
CA GLN A 65 -45.87 -1.20 20.01
C GLN A 65 -46.58 -0.51 18.85
N PHE A 66 -47.39 0.52 19.12
CA PHE A 66 -48.00 1.31 18.05
C PHE A 66 -46.93 2.02 17.22
N LEU A 67 -45.92 2.61 17.86
CA LEU A 67 -44.85 3.35 17.19
C LEU A 67 -44.00 2.44 16.28
N ASP A 68 -43.63 1.23 16.71
CA ASP A 68 -42.90 0.29 15.84
C ASP A 68 -43.73 -0.09 14.60
N ARG A 69 -45.02 -0.41 14.77
CA ARG A 69 -45.92 -0.72 13.64
C ARG A 69 -46.13 0.49 12.73
N PHE A 70 -46.28 1.67 13.29
CA PHE A 70 -46.48 2.92 12.58
C PHE A 70 -45.25 3.32 11.75
N VAL A 71 -44.06 3.28 12.34
CA VAL A 71 -42.80 3.57 11.65
C VAL A 71 -42.54 2.53 10.56
N SER A 72 -42.81 1.24 10.82
CA SER A 72 -42.71 0.19 9.81
C SER A 72 -43.64 0.40 8.61
N ALA A 73 -44.80 1.01 8.83
CA ALA A 73 -45.77 1.26 7.77
C ALA A 73 -45.48 2.54 6.97
N THR A 74 -44.87 3.55 7.59
CA THR A 74 -44.63 4.87 6.99
C THR A 74 -43.21 5.03 6.41
N THR A 75 -42.23 4.28 6.93
CA THR A 75 -40.81 4.46 6.62
C THR A 75 -40.25 3.28 5.82
N PRO A 76 -39.36 3.49 4.82
CA PRO A 76 -38.66 2.42 4.13
C PRO A 76 -37.82 1.54 5.09
N PRO A 77 -37.60 0.25 4.77
CA PRO A 77 -36.92 -0.68 5.67
C PRO A 77 -35.49 -0.26 6.05
N ARG A 78 -34.77 0.45 5.18
CA ARG A 78 -33.40 0.94 5.45
C ARG A 78 -33.37 2.04 6.53
N GLU A 79 -34.38 2.89 6.58
CA GLU A 79 -34.45 4.00 7.55
C GLU A 79 -35.19 3.64 8.84
N LYS A 80 -35.87 2.47 8.87
CA LYS A 80 -36.72 2.05 9.98
C LYS A 80 -36.01 2.16 11.34
N ALA A 81 -34.80 1.62 11.45
CA ALA A 81 -34.07 1.59 12.73
C ALA A 81 -33.77 3.00 13.28
N LEU A 82 -33.34 3.90 12.40
CA LEU A 82 -32.99 5.27 12.77
C LEU A 82 -34.23 6.06 13.18
N ARG A 83 -35.33 5.97 12.40
CA ARG A 83 -36.59 6.64 12.73
C ARG A 83 -37.20 6.09 14.01
N LEU A 84 -37.14 4.78 14.23
CA LEU A 84 -37.62 4.16 15.46
C LEU A 84 -36.84 4.67 16.67
N GLN A 85 -35.51 4.79 16.58
CA GLN A 85 -34.70 5.37 17.66
C GLN A 85 -35.07 6.83 17.97
N GLN A 86 -35.31 7.65 16.93
CA GLN A 86 -35.74 9.05 17.11
C GLN A 86 -37.11 9.13 17.80
N VAL A 87 -38.07 8.34 17.34
CA VAL A 87 -39.42 8.27 17.90
C VAL A 87 -39.39 7.81 19.36
N THR A 88 -38.59 6.80 19.69
CA THR A 88 -38.45 6.32 21.08
C THR A 88 -37.88 7.40 21.99
N ARG A 89 -36.88 8.17 21.53
CA ARG A 89 -36.34 9.30 22.31
C ARG A 89 -37.37 10.40 22.54
N LEU A 90 -38.16 10.74 21.51
CA LEU A 90 -39.24 11.73 21.66
C LEU A 90 -40.35 11.23 22.58
N LEU A 91 -40.66 9.92 22.55
CA LEU A 91 -41.60 9.31 23.48
C LEU A 91 -41.09 9.37 24.93
N GLU A 92 -39.80 9.09 25.17
CA GLU A 92 -39.20 9.20 26.51
C GLU A 92 -39.25 10.64 27.05
N LYS A 93 -38.96 11.63 26.19
CA LYS A 93 -39.11 13.06 26.55
C LYS A 93 -40.56 13.42 26.86
N ALA A 94 -41.50 12.96 26.04
CA ALA A 94 -42.93 13.24 26.25
C ALA A 94 -43.50 12.56 27.51
N LYS A 95 -42.93 11.40 27.91
CA LYS A 95 -43.28 10.73 29.17
C LYS A 95 -42.70 11.42 30.39
N ASN A 96 -41.53 12.04 30.26
CA ASN A 96 -40.82 12.76 31.32
C ASN A 96 -40.67 14.23 30.92
N PRO A 97 -41.77 15.00 30.83
CA PRO A 97 -41.70 16.40 30.44
C PRO A 97 -40.83 17.17 31.41
N ALA A 98 -40.00 18.08 30.89
CA ALA A 98 -39.15 18.88 31.75
C ALA A 98 -40.04 19.77 32.64
N PRO A 99 -39.68 19.95 33.93
CA PRO A 99 -40.43 20.86 34.79
C PRO A 99 -40.45 22.25 34.14
N PRO A 100 -41.62 22.91 34.08
CA PRO A 100 -41.75 24.20 33.42
C PRO A 100 -40.75 25.18 34.02
N LEU A 101 -39.82 25.66 33.20
CA LEU A 101 -38.86 26.67 33.60
C LEU A 101 -39.64 27.89 34.11
N PRO A 102 -39.28 28.47 35.26
CA PRO A 102 -39.96 29.62 35.81
C PRO A 102 -39.90 30.77 34.79
N VAL A 103 -41.07 31.16 34.30
CA VAL A 103 -41.22 32.27 33.36
C VAL A 103 -40.80 33.53 34.11
N PRO A 104 -39.80 34.30 33.63
CA PRO A 104 -39.39 35.51 34.32
C PRO A 104 -40.53 36.52 34.28
N SER A 105 -41.09 36.81 35.46
CA SER A 105 -42.08 37.86 35.66
C SER A 105 -41.48 39.19 35.20
N GLN A 106 -42.05 39.77 34.14
CA GLN A 106 -41.73 41.11 33.67
C GLN A 106 -42.25 42.14 34.68
N ALA A 107 -41.55 42.27 35.81
CA ALA A 107 -41.73 43.39 36.72
C ALA A 107 -40.83 44.54 36.23
N ALA A 108 -41.48 45.62 35.81
CA ALA A 108 -40.87 46.85 35.35
C ALA A 108 -39.89 47.41 36.39
N GLY A 109 -38.69 47.80 35.95
CA GLY A 109 -37.72 48.55 36.76
C GLY A 109 -36.34 47.89 36.89
N GLY A 110 -35.64 47.70 35.77
CA GLY A 110 -34.26 47.19 35.80
C GLY A 110 -33.66 47.08 34.40
N THR A 111 -33.54 48.21 33.69
CA THR A 111 -32.99 48.30 32.32
C THR A 111 -31.64 47.58 32.16
N VAL A 112 -30.79 47.59 33.19
CA VAL A 112 -29.50 46.89 33.19
C VAL A 112 -29.64 45.36 33.30
N SER A 113 -30.58 44.85 34.09
CA SER A 113 -30.77 43.39 34.26
C SER A 113 -31.41 42.75 33.04
N SER A 114 -32.29 43.47 32.33
CA SER A 114 -32.88 43.01 31.06
C SER A 114 -31.83 42.89 29.95
N LEU A 115 -30.88 43.83 29.86
CA LEU A 115 -29.77 43.78 28.89
C LEU A 115 -28.79 42.65 29.19
N VAL A 116 -28.49 42.38 30.47
CA VAL A 116 -27.65 41.23 30.86
C VAL A 116 -28.32 39.90 30.51
N THR A 117 -29.64 39.79 30.71
CA THR A 117 -30.39 38.58 30.36
C THR A 117 -30.46 38.38 28.84
N LEU A 118 -30.57 39.48 28.08
CA LEU A 118 -30.56 39.46 26.61
C LEU A 118 -29.16 39.12 26.05
N ALA A 119 -28.10 39.62 26.68
CA ALA A 119 -26.72 39.26 26.34
C ALA A 119 -26.42 37.77 26.66
N ALA A 120 -26.90 37.27 27.81
CA ALA A 120 -26.74 35.87 28.19
C ALA A 120 -27.48 34.91 27.25
N THR A 121 -28.69 35.27 26.82
CA THR A 121 -29.46 34.47 25.85
C THR A 121 -28.83 34.51 24.45
N ALA A 122 -28.33 35.66 23.99
CA ALA A 122 -27.60 35.76 22.73
C ALA A 122 -26.29 34.94 22.74
N GLN A 123 -25.57 34.91 23.87
CA GLN A 123 -24.37 34.09 24.03
C GLN A 123 -24.70 32.59 24.08
N GLY A 124 -25.80 32.20 24.71
CA GLY A 124 -26.30 30.82 24.70
C GLY A 124 -26.68 30.35 23.29
N GLN A 125 -27.36 31.21 22.50
CA GLN A 125 -27.70 30.91 21.11
C GLN A 125 -26.46 30.78 20.22
N ALA A 126 -25.45 31.65 20.40
CA ALA A 126 -24.19 31.56 19.67
C ALA A 126 -23.44 30.25 19.98
N ALA A 127 -23.40 29.82 21.24
CA ALA A 127 -22.77 28.57 21.64
C ALA A 127 -23.49 27.35 21.05
N GLN A 128 -24.83 27.35 21.04
CA GLN A 128 -25.61 26.27 20.44
C GLN A 128 -25.40 26.21 18.91
N ALA A 129 -25.37 27.35 18.23
CA ALA A 129 -25.10 27.41 16.80
C ALA A 129 -23.68 26.91 16.44
N GLN A 130 -22.67 27.19 17.27
CA GLN A 130 -21.32 26.65 17.08
C GLN A 130 -21.26 25.13 17.25
N GLU A 131 -21.98 24.57 18.24
CA GLU A 131 -22.06 23.13 18.43
C GLU A 131 -22.80 22.44 17.27
N GLU A 132 -23.87 23.04 16.75
CA GLU A 132 -24.56 22.54 15.55
C GLU A 132 -23.66 22.57 14.31
N LEU A 133 -22.87 23.65 14.12
CA LEU A 133 -21.88 23.74 13.04
C LEU A 133 -20.81 22.65 13.18
N ARG A 134 -20.30 22.42 14.39
CA ARG A 134 -19.29 21.38 14.67
C ARG A 134 -19.83 19.99 14.33
N ARG A 135 -21.07 19.68 14.72
CA ARG A 135 -21.75 18.42 14.36
C ARG A 135 -21.97 18.29 12.87
N ALA A 136 -22.32 19.38 12.19
CA ALA A 136 -22.47 19.40 10.73
C ALA A 136 -21.15 19.11 10.02
N HIS A 137 -20.03 19.69 10.47
CA HIS A 137 -18.70 19.40 9.92
C HIS A 137 -18.27 17.95 10.16
N GLN A 138 -18.49 17.40 11.35
CA GLN A 138 -18.18 16.01 11.65
C GLN A 138 -18.94 15.07 10.71
N ARG A 139 -20.25 15.30 10.54
CA ARG A 139 -21.10 14.49 9.65
C ARG A 139 -20.73 14.64 8.17
N ASN A 140 -20.28 15.83 7.76
CA ASN A 140 -19.75 16.04 6.40
C ASN A 140 -18.44 15.26 6.18
N GLY A 141 -17.59 15.18 7.21
CA GLY A 141 -16.40 14.34 7.19
C GLY A 141 -16.72 12.85 7.02
N GLU A 142 -17.73 12.34 7.72
CA GLU A 142 -18.21 10.95 7.57
C GLU A 142 -18.73 10.68 6.16
N LEU A 143 -19.58 11.54 5.61
CA LEU A 143 -20.12 11.38 4.25
C LEU A 143 -19.05 11.51 3.16
N THR A 144 -18.02 12.33 3.38
CA THR A 144 -16.89 12.42 2.45
C THR A 144 -16.11 11.11 2.43
N ARG A 145 -15.91 10.46 3.58
CA ARG A 145 -15.29 9.13 3.65
C ARG A 145 -16.15 8.07 2.96
N GLU A 146 -17.46 8.04 3.20
CA GLU A 146 -18.37 7.10 2.52
C GLU A 146 -18.37 7.30 0.98
N ARG A 147 -18.28 8.55 0.53
CA ARG A 147 -18.14 8.88 -0.90
C ARG A 147 -16.82 8.33 -1.46
N ASP A 148 -15.71 8.56 -0.79
CA ASP A 148 -14.38 8.11 -1.25
C ASP A 148 -14.31 6.57 -1.28
N ASP A 149 -14.90 5.90 -0.30
CA ASP A 149 -15.02 4.44 -0.27
C ASP A 149 -15.88 3.92 -1.44
N SER A 150 -17.01 4.58 -1.72
CA SER A 150 -17.85 4.27 -2.88
C SER A 150 -17.12 4.48 -4.20
N GLN A 151 -16.29 5.53 -4.32
CA GLN A 151 -15.46 5.78 -5.50
C GLN A 151 -14.42 4.68 -5.72
N ARG A 152 -13.77 4.21 -4.66
CA ARG A 152 -12.83 3.07 -4.75
C ARG A 152 -13.52 1.80 -5.21
N MET A 153 -14.74 1.52 -4.72
CA MET A 153 -15.52 0.35 -5.15
C MET A 153 -15.95 0.46 -6.62
N VAL A 154 -16.34 1.64 -7.09
CA VAL A 154 -16.67 1.85 -8.52
C VAL A 154 -15.43 1.64 -9.40
N LEU A 155 -14.26 2.12 -8.97
CA LEU A 155 -13.00 1.93 -9.71
C LEU A 155 -12.60 0.44 -9.76
N SER A 156 -12.66 -0.28 -8.64
CA SER A 156 -12.32 -1.71 -8.61
C SER A 156 -13.26 -2.55 -9.48
N LEU A 157 -14.58 -2.31 -9.41
CA LEU A 157 -15.57 -2.98 -10.26
C LEU A 157 -15.38 -2.64 -11.74
N SER A 158 -15.00 -1.40 -12.06
CA SER A 158 -14.72 -1.01 -13.46
C SER A 158 -13.52 -1.74 -14.05
N LEU A 159 -12.45 -1.93 -13.26
CA LEU A 159 -11.26 -2.68 -13.65
C LEU A 159 -11.58 -4.17 -13.84
N LEU A 160 -12.34 -4.76 -12.91
CA LEU A 160 -12.77 -6.16 -12.98
C LEU A 160 -13.65 -6.40 -14.22
N THR A 161 -14.55 -5.47 -14.54
CA THR A 161 -15.39 -5.56 -15.75
C THR A 161 -14.55 -5.50 -17.02
N SER A 162 -13.50 -4.67 -17.06
CA SER A 162 -12.58 -4.60 -18.20
C SER A 162 -11.78 -5.89 -18.38
N ASP A 163 -11.28 -6.48 -17.29
CA ASP A 163 -10.55 -7.76 -17.32
C ASP A 163 -11.45 -8.92 -17.78
N LEU A 164 -12.69 -8.98 -17.28
CA LEU A 164 -13.67 -9.99 -17.72
C LEU A 164 -13.99 -9.84 -19.21
N ARG A 165 -14.20 -8.62 -19.72
CA ARG A 165 -14.41 -8.39 -21.16
C ARG A 165 -13.23 -8.88 -22.00
N ARG A 166 -12.00 -8.63 -21.54
CA ARG A 166 -10.79 -9.09 -22.21
C ARG A 166 -10.71 -10.61 -22.24
N LYS A 167 -10.99 -11.28 -21.11
CA LYS A 167 -11.01 -12.75 -21.03
C LYS A 167 -12.07 -13.37 -21.92
N ILE A 168 -13.27 -12.78 -21.99
CA ILE A 168 -14.33 -13.25 -22.90
C ILE A 168 -13.84 -13.17 -24.35
N ALA A 169 -13.24 -12.05 -24.77
CA ALA A 169 -12.71 -11.90 -26.12
C ALA A 169 -11.61 -12.92 -26.45
N THR A 170 -10.75 -13.27 -25.48
CA THR A 170 -9.71 -14.29 -25.67
C THR A 170 -10.32 -15.69 -25.79
N VAL A 171 -11.24 -16.06 -24.89
CA VAL A 171 -11.89 -17.39 -24.88
C VAL A 171 -12.78 -17.60 -26.10
N GLU A 172 -13.46 -16.56 -26.58
CA GLU A 172 -14.25 -16.60 -27.80
C GLU A 172 -13.39 -16.97 -29.03
N HIS A 173 -12.11 -16.62 -29.03
CA HIS A 173 -11.18 -16.94 -30.12
C HIS A 173 -10.67 -18.40 -30.07
N GLU A 174 -10.75 -19.08 -28.92
CA GLU A 174 -10.21 -20.43 -28.71
C GLU A 174 -11.24 -21.57 -28.98
N MET A 175 -12.37 -21.27 -29.64
CA MET A 175 -13.48 -22.13 -30.10
C MET A 175 -13.34 -23.68 -29.95
N GLY A 176 -13.36 -24.17 -28.71
CA GLY A 176 -13.63 -25.58 -28.37
C GLY A 176 -14.96 -25.72 -27.64
N ASP A 177 -15.58 -26.91 -27.64
CA ASP A 177 -16.84 -27.15 -26.91
C ASP A 177 -16.73 -26.87 -25.41
N GLN A 178 -15.53 -27.00 -24.84
CA GLN A 178 -15.24 -26.64 -23.45
C GLN A 178 -15.24 -25.12 -23.22
N ALA A 179 -14.91 -24.31 -24.24
CA ALA A 179 -14.93 -22.86 -24.17
C ALA A 179 -16.35 -22.28 -24.06
N ARG A 180 -17.38 -22.99 -24.56
CA ARG A 180 -18.78 -22.54 -24.46
C ARG A 180 -19.28 -22.47 -23.01
N GLY A 181 -18.97 -23.49 -22.20
CA GLY A 181 -19.36 -23.52 -20.78
C GLY A 181 -18.65 -22.44 -19.95
N ASP A 182 -17.39 -22.14 -20.27
CA ASP A 182 -16.66 -21.05 -19.59
C ASP A 182 -17.12 -19.67 -20.04
N LEU A 183 -17.54 -19.51 -21.30
CA LEU A 183 -18.11 -18.26 -21.83
C LEU A 183 -19.46 -17.93 -21.16
N GLU A 184 -20.33 -18.92 -20.93
CA GLU A 184 -21.58 -18.74 -20.17
C GLU A 184 -21.32 -18.29 -18.72
N LYS A 185 -20.32 -18.88 -18.05
CA LYS A 185 -19.93 -18.47 -16.69
C LYS A 185 -19.38 -17.04 -16.67
N LEU A 186 -18.49 -16.70 -17.60
CA LEU A 186 -17.87 -15.37 -17.67
C LEU A 186 -18.89 -14.28 -18.01
N THR A 187 -19.85 -14.57 -18.91
CA THR A 187 -20.93 -13.64 -19.24
C THR A 187 -21.89 -13.42 -18.08
N ALA A 188 -22.24 -14.47 -17.33
CA ALA A 188 -23.03 -14.34 -16.11
C ALA A 188 -22.31 -13.52 -15.02
N GLN A 189 -20.99 -13.76 -14.83
CA GLN A 189 -20.16 -12.96 -13.92
C GLN A 189 -20.09 -11.50 -14.34
N LEU A 190 -19.94 -11.22 -15.63
CA LEU A 190 -19.93 -9.86 -16.17
C LEU A 190 -21.26 -9.14 -15.94
N ALA A 191 -22.40 -9.82 -16.17
CA ALA A 191 -23.72 -9.26 -15.92
C ALA A 191 -23.92 -8.93 -14.43
N SER A 192 -23.46 -9.80 -13.53
CA SER A 192 -23.51 -9.55 -12.08
C SER A 192 -22.63 -8.35 -11.68
N ALA A 193 -21.39 -8.29 -12.18
CA ALA A 193 -20.47 -7.19 -11.89
C ALA A 193 -21.00 -5.84 -12.42
N GLN A 194 -21.64 -5.83 -13.59
CA GLN A 194 -22.29 -4.63 -14.13
C GLN A 194 -23.47 -4.17 -13.26
N ALA A 195 -24.33 -5.10 -12.82
CA ALA A 195 -25.45 -4.77 -11.95
C ALA A 195 -25.01 -4.25 -10.57
N GLU A 196 -23.86 -4.71 -10.05
CA GLU A 196 -23.25 -4.16 -8.83
C GLU A 196 -22.64 -2.79 -9.06
N LEU A 197 -21.99 -2.58 -10.21
CA LEU A 197 -21.42 -1.30 -10.58
C LEU A 197 -22.50 -0.21 -10.72
N ASP A 198 -23.65 -0.54 -11.31
CA ASP A 198 -24.78 0.38 -11.41
C ASP A 198 -25.39 0.69 -10.03
N ARG A 199 -25.48 -0.31 -9.14
CA ARG A 199 -25.87 -0.10 -7.74
C ARG A 199 -24.90 0.82 -6.99
N ALA A 200 -23.60 0.64 -7.20
CA ALA A 200 -22.56 1.48 -6.58
C ALA A 200 -22.61 2.93 -7.09
N ARG A 201 -22.85 3.12 -8.40
CA ARG A 201 -23.04 4.44 -9.00
C ARG A 201 -24.26 5.16 -8.42
N ALA A 202 -25.40 4.47 -8.33
CA ALA A 202 -26.60 5.05 -7.73
C ALA A 202 -26.38 5.48 -6.26
N GLY A 203 -25.65 4.69 -5.48
CA GLY A 203 -25.29 5.05 -4.10
C GLY A 203 -24.35 6.25 -4.01
N ARG A 204 -23.42 6.38 -4.96
CA ARG A 204 -22.55 7.56 -5.07
C ARG A 204 -23.36 8.83 -5.36
N ASP A 205 -24.29 8.78 -6.31
CA ASP A 205 -25.09 9.94 -6.68
C ASP A 205 -25.98 10.41 -5.51
N GLU A 206 -26.52 9.47 -4.73
CA GLU A 206 -27.29 9.77 -3.52
C GLU A 206 -26.43 10.46 -2.44
N SER A 207 -25.22 9.96 -2.19
CA SER A 207 -24.29 10.56 -1.22
C SER A 207 -23.79 11.94 -1.68
N GLU A 208 -23.56 12.16 -2.97
CA GLU A 208 -23.25 13.49 -3.51
C GLU A 208 -24.40 14.49 -3.29
N LEU A 209 -25.65 14.08 -3.49
CA LEU A 209 -26.82 14.93 -3.21
C LEU A 209 -26.98 15.26 -1.72
N LEU A 210 -26.61 14.35 -0.81
CA LEU A 210 -26.63 14.60 0.63
C LEU A 210 -25.52 15.59 1.04
N VAL A 211 -24.31 15.45 0.51
CA VAL A 211 -23.21 16.39 0.75
C VAL A 211 -23.57 17.79 0.26
N GLN A 212 -24.20 17.92 -0.91
CA GLN A 212 -24.67 19.21 -1.42
C GLN A 212 -25.74 19.84 -0.52
N ARG A 213 -26.68 19.04 -0.01
CA ARG A 213 -27.70 19.52 0.93
C ARG A 213 -27.09 19.99 2.25
N LEU A 214 -26.09 19.27 2.78
CA LEU A 214 -25.41 19.66 4.02
C LEU A 214 -24.55 20.91 3.86
N ARG A 215 -23.85 21.06 2.72
CA ARG A 215 -23.12 22.30 2.43
C ARG A 215 -24.04 23.51 2.43
N ARG A 216 -25.17 23.44 1.70
CA ARG A 216 -26.18 24.52 1.72
C ARG A 216 -26.68 24.83 3.14
N ARG A 217 -26.86 23.82 4.00
CA ARG A 217 -27.29 24.03 5.39
C ARG A 217 -26.19 24.70 6.23
N SER A 218 -24.93 24.33 6.02
CA SER A 218 -23.77 24.96 6.66
C SER A 218 -23.68 26.43 6.26
N ASP A 219 -23.78 26.75 4.97
CA ASP A 219 -23.72 28.12 4.45
C ASP A 219 -24.82 28.99 5.07
N LEU A 220 -26.05 28.46 5.20
CA LEU A 220 -27.16 29.17 5.87
C LEU A 220 -26.91 29.39 7.37
N LEU A 221 -26.28 28.44 8.07
CA LEU A 221 -25.95 28.59 9.50
C LEU A 221 -24.82 29.59 9.71
N GLU A 222 -23.82 29.62 8.83
CA GLU A 222 -22.75 30.63 8.84
C GLU A 222 -23.32 32.02 8.58
N GLU A 223 -24.26 32.15 7.64
CA GLU A 223 -24.96 33.41 7.38
C GLU A 223 -25.77 33.88 8.60
N GLN A 224 -26.47 32.96 9.29
CA GLN A 224 -27.17 33.28 10.54
C GLN A 224 -26.22 33.72 11.66
N LEU A 225 -25.04 33.10 11.78
CA LEU A 225 -24.02 33.51 12.74
C LEU A 225 -23.42 34.88 12.40
N ALA A 226 -23.22 35.19 11.11
CA ALA A 226 -22.78 36.50 10.66
C ALA A 226 -23.82 37.57 11.02
N GLN A 227 -25.10 37.33 10.75
CA GLN A 227 -26.21 38.23 11.11
C GLN A 227 -26.30 38.44 12.64
N ALA A 228 -26.09 37.39 13.44
CA ALA A 228 -26.08 37.48 14.90
C ALA A 228 -24.87 38.27 15.44
N ARG A 229 -23.71 38.19 14.77
CA ARG A 229 -22.53 39.01 15.10
C ARG A 229 -22.77 40.47 14.77
N ASP A 230 -23.33 40.78 13.60
CA ASP A 230 -23.60 42.16 13.19
C ASP A 230 -24.62 42.84 14.12
N THR A 231 -25.69 42.14 14.52
CA THR A 231 -26.66 42.66 15.51
C THR A 231 -26.03 42.91 16.88
N LYS A 232 -25.09 42.07 17.33
CA LYS A 232 -24.34 42.30 18.58
C LYS A 232 -23.46 43.55 18.50
N THR A 233 -22.80 43.77 17.38
CA THR A 233 -21.93 44.95 17.15
C THR A 233 -22.74 46.24 17.18
N VAL A 234 -23.94 46.23 16.58
CA VAL A 234 -24.87 47.36 16.64
C VAL A 234 -25.35 47.62 18.07
N SER A 235 -25.67 46.58 18.85
CA SER A 235 -26.12 46.76 20.24
C SER A 235 -25.03 47.32 21.17
N MET A 236 -23.74 47.05 20.91
CA MET A 236 -22.64 47.67 21.67
C MET A 236 -22.51 49.16 21.38
N LEU A 237 -22.66 49.58 20.12
CA LEU A 237 -22.57 51.00 19.72
C LEU A 237 -23.66 51.88 20.36
N PHE A 238 -24.83 51.32 20.68
CA PHE A 238 -25.90 52.05 21.38
C PHE A 238 -25.73 52.08 22.91
N SER A 239 -24.89 51.23 23.50
CA SER A 239 -24.73 51.15 24.97
C SER A 239 -23.76 52.20 25.53
N ASP A 240 -22.83 52.72 24.73
CA ASP A 240 -21.90 53.79 25.15
C ASP A 240 -22.58 55.17 25.29
N SER A 241 -23.81 55.33 24.78
CA SER A 241 -24.55 56.59 24.83
C SER A 241 -25.29 56.87 26.15
N VAL A 242 -25.30 55.94 27.12
CA VAL A 242 -26.16 56.05 28.34
C VAL A 242 -25.33 56.17 29.64
N ALA A 243 -24.02 56.40 29.54
CA ALA A 243 -23.11 56.53 30.69
C ALA A 243 -23.17 57.91 31.40
N GLY A 244 -24.37 58.46 31.63
CA GLY A 244 -24.54 59.74 32.29
C GLY A 244 -25.83 59.84 33.07
N THR A 245 -25.88 59.24 34.26
CA THR A 245 -26.49 59.76 35.51
C THR A 245 -26.60 58.62 36.52
N SER A 246 -25.71 58.65 37.51
CA SER A 246 -25.65 57.74 38.66
C SER A 246 -26.68 58.12 39.73
N SER A 247 -27.33 57.13 40.34
CA SER A 247 -27.86 57.23 41.70
C SER A 247 -27.32 56.03 42.50
N PRO A 248 -26.75 56.24 43.70
CA PRO A 248 -26.08 55.18 44.43
C PRO A 248 -27.12 54.24 45.07
N ARG A 249 -27.04 52.96 44.73
CA ARG A 249 -27.77 51.86 45.38
C ARG A 249 -26.85 51.24 46.44
N PRO A 250 -27.38 50.61 47.51
CA PRO A 250 -26.56 50.14 48.63
C PRO A 250 -25.50 49.15 48.14
N GLU A 251 -24.24 49.49 48.38
CA GLU A 251 -23.06 48.76 47.90
C GLU A 251 -23.08 47.28 48.35
N GLU A 252 -23.69 46.96 49.49
CA GLU A 252 -23.71 45.59 50.03
C GLU A 252 -24.50 44.57 49.18
N VAL A 253 -25.57 44.99 48.50
CA VAL A 253 -26.37 44.09 47.65
C VAL A 253 -25.77 43.97 46.25
N GLN A 254 -25.16 45.05 45.75
CA GLN A 254 -24.40 45.00 44.51
C GLN A 254 -23.14 44.17 44.69
N GLU A 255 -22.46 44.28 45.83
CA GLU A 255 -21.25 43.51 46.09
C GLU A 255 -21.56 42.03 46.35
N ALA A 256 -22.67 41.69 47.03
CA ALA A 256 -23.07 40.29 47.17
C ALA A 256 -23.54 39.66 45.85
N ALA A 257 -24.32 40.38 45.03
CA ALA A 257 -24.74 39.92 43.70
C ALA A 257 -23.56 39.87 42.73
N PHE A 258 -22.67 40.86 42.76
CA PHE A 258 -21.45 40.89 41.98
C PHE A 258 -20.51 39.78 42.45
N GLN A 259 -20.37 39.49 43.74
CA GLN A 259 -19.55 38.38 44.22
C GLN A 259 -20.16 37.01 43.89
N THR A 260 -21.49 36.86 43.89
CA THR A 260 -22.11 35.59 43.48
C THR A 260 -22.05 35.37 41.97
N ASP A 261 -22.26 36.41 41.17
CA ASP A 261 -22.10 36.35 39.72
C ASP A 261 -20.61 36.30 39.33
N PHE A 262 -19.71 36.91 40.09
CA PHE A 262 -18.27 36.82 39.90
C PHE A 262 -17.76 35.44 40.33
N ALA A 263 -18.28 34.84 41.41
CA ALA A 263 -17.96 33.46 41.79
C ALA A 263 -18.58 32.43 40.83
N ARG A 264 -19.73 32.75 40.21
CA ARG A 264 -20.30 31.95 39.13
C ARG A 264 -19.49 32.12 37.85
N ALA A 265 -19.09 33.33 37.50
CA ALA A 265 -18.23 33.62 36.35
C ALA A 265 -16.85 33.00 36.54
N LEU A 266 -16.28 33.03 37.75
CA LEU A 266 -15.05 32.33 38.12
C LEU A 266 -15.22 30.82 38.06
N ARG A 267 -16.31 30.25 38.56
CA ARG A 267 -16.58 28.81 38.41
C ARG A 267 -16.80 28.40 36.97
N THR A 268 -17.39 29.28 36.16
CA THR A 268 -17.59 29.01 34.73
C THR A 268 -16.27 29.19 33.97
N ALA A 269 -15.46 30.18 34.32
CA ALA A 269 -14.12 30.40 33.76
C ALA A 269 -13.13 29.30 34.20
N GLN A 270 -13.22 28.82 35.45
CA GLN A 270 -12.52 27.63 35.94
C GLN A 270 -13.03 26.39 35.24
N GLY A 271 -14.34 26.23 35.04
CA GLY A 271 -14.89 25.18 34.19
C GLY A 271 -14.35 25.21 32.77
N PHE A 272 -14.22 26.40 32.15
CA PHE A 272 -13.59 26.57 30.83
C PHE A 272 -12.07 26.36 30.84
N LEU A 273 -11.39 26.67 31.95
CA LEU A 273 -9.96 26.43 32.14
C LEU A 273 -9.66 24.97 32.43
N ASP A 274 -10.53 24.27 33.16
CA ASP A 274 -10.45 22.86 33.50
C ASP A 274 -10.87 22.01 32.30
N ASP A 275 -11.93 22.40 31.57
CA ASP A 275 -12.27 21.82 30.27
C ASP A 275 -11.20 22.14 29.23
N GLY A 276 -10.61 23.33 29.31
CA GLY A 276 -9.50 23.77 28.48
C GLY A 276 -8.21 23.00 28.79
N GLN A 277 -7.93 22.68 30.06
CA GLN A 277 -6.82 21.84 30.52
C GLN A 277 -7.07 20.38 30.21
N ALA A 278 -8.29 19.87 30.39
CA ALA A 278 -8.69 18.54 29.96
C ALA A 278 -8.63 18.42 28.44
N HIS A 279 -8.99 19.46 27.69
CA HIS A 279 -8.76 19.52 26.24
C HIS A 279 -7.29 19.70 25.91
N ARG A 280 -6.49 20.40 26.71
CA ARG A 280 -5.05 20.53 26.49
C ARG A 280 -4.32 19.24 26.81
N ASP A 281 -4.81 18.46 27.77
CA ASP A 281 -4.30 17.15 28.16
C ASP A 281 -4.81 16.07 27.20
N LEU A 282 -6.05 16.16 26.70
CA LEU A 282 -6.52 15.37 25.56
C LEU A 282 -5.77 15.73 24.29
N VAL A 283 -5.50 17.01 24.01
CA VAL A 283 -4.70 17.46 22.87
C VAL A 283 -3.23 17.15 23.10
N ARG A 284 -2.72 17.04 24.33
CA ARG A 284 -1.35 16.63 24.67
C ARG A 284 -1.21 15.12 24.70
N GLU A 285 -2.25 14.36 24.98
CA GLU A 285 -2.35 12.91 24.78
C GLU A 285 -2.51 12.63 23.28
N GLU A 286 -3.35 13.37 22.57
CA GLU A 286 -3.53 13.32 21.13
C GLU A 286 -2.32 13.88 20.38
N TRP A 287 -1.56 14.84 20.95
CA TRP A 287 -0.26 15.34 20.48
C TRP A 287 0.92 14.58 21.08
N SER A 288 0.78 13.70 22.06
CA SER A 288 1.85 12.73 22.40
C SER A 288 1.66 11.43 21.61
N LEU A 289 0.41 11.16 21.20
CA LEU A 289 0.05 10.26 20.12
C LEU A 289 0.37 10.86 18.73
N ALA A 290 0.27 12.19 18.53
CA ALA A 290 0.60 12.87 17.27
C ALA A 290 2.02 13.45 17.20
N SER A 291 2.72 13.72 18.31
CA SER A 291 4.18 13.96 18.33
C SER A 291 4.97 12.65 18.24
N ARG A 292 4.31 11.50 18.50
CA ARG A 292 4.73 10.22 17.93
C ARG A 292 4.45 10.09 16.42
N ARG A 293 3.69 10.99 15.79
CA ARG A 293 3.45 10.98 14.32
C ARG A 293 4.22 12.03 13.51
N THR A 294 4.95 12.97 14.14
CA THR A 294 5.76 13.95 13.39
C THR A 294 7.27 13.88 13.63
N THR A 295 7.75 13.16 14.65
CA THR A 295 9.19 12.89 14.86
C THR A 295 9.63 11.50 14.39
N VAL A 296 8.68 10.60 14.10
CA VAL A 296 8.99 9.27 13.56
C VAL A 296 9.41 9.35 12.09
N GLY A 297 8.85 10.27 11.30
CA GLY A 297 9.29 10.53 9.92
C GLY A 297 10.81 10.71 9.78
N PRO A 298 11.45 11.64 10.51
CA PRO A 298 12.90 11.79 10.42
C PRO A 298 13.65 10.58 10.98
N VAL A 299 13.25 9.98 12.10
CA VAL A 299 13.99 8.82 12.67
C VAL A 299 13.90 7.58 11.78
N GLU A 300 12.73 7.31 11.18
CA GLU A 300 12.53 6.23 10.21
C GLU A 300 13.30 6.52 8.91
N GLN A 301 13.32 7.78 8.44
CA GLN A 301 14.14 8.21 7.30
C GLN A 301 15.63 8.08 7.58
N TRP A 302 16.12 8.47 8.75
CA TRP A 302 17.51 8.31 9.18
C TRP A 302 17.88 6.83 9.30
N ARG A 303 16.96 6.00 9.78
CA ARG A 303 17.15 4.55 9.86
C ARG A 303 17.22 3.92 8.47
N THR A 304 16.36 4.34 7.56
CA THR A 304 16.37 3.86 6.16
C THR A 304 17.63 4.34 5.44
N ALA A 305 18.02 5.60 5.63
CA ALA A 305 19.24 6.18 5.07
C ALA A 305 20.51 5.48 5.61
N THR A 306 20.57 5.17 6.90
CA THR A 306 21.69 4.42 7.48
C THR A 306 21.75 2.98 6.98
N TYR A 307 20.61 2.31 6.78
CA TYR A 307 20.60 0.98 6.14
C TYR A 307 21.12 1.01 4.70
N VAL A 308 20.67 1.98 3.90
CA VAL A 308 21.14 2.12 2.51
C VAL A 308 22.62 2.47 2.47
N ALA A 309 23.07 3.43 3.31
CA ALA A 309 24.46 3.84 3.40
C ALA A 309 25.39 2.69 3.84
N THR A 310 24.96 1.89 4.82
CA THR A 310 25.72 0.72 5.29
C THR A 310 25.87 -0.33 4.18
N ARG A 311 24.80 -0.56 3.40
CA ARG A 311 24.82 -1.52 2.28
C ARG A 311 25.66 -1.03 1.10
N SER A 312 25.57 0.25 0.76
CA SER A 312 26.43 0.83 -0.29
C SER A 312 27.89 0.79 0.10
N LEU A 313 28.21 1.06 1.37
CA LEU A 313 29.57 0.98 1.89
C LEU A 313 30.09 -0.46 1.90
N GLY A 314 29.23 -1.43 2.25
CA GLY A 314 29.54 -2.85 2.13
C GLY A 314 29.85 -3.27 0.69
N CYS A 315 29.04 -2.86 -0.29
CA CYS A 315 29.31 -3.15 -1.71
C CYS A 315 30.61 -2.50 -2.20
N LEU A 316 30.89 -1.26 -1.79
CA LEU A 316 32.15 -0.58 -2.11
C LEU A 316 33.35 -1.32 -1.51
N LEU A 317 33.28 -1.78 -0.27
CA LEU A 317 34.36 -2.55 0.36
C LEU A 317 34.64 -3.86 -0.38
N VAL A 318 33.61 -4.62 -0.77
CA VAL A 318 33.82 -5.85 -1.55
C VAL A 318 34.41 -5.54 -2.93
N ALA A 319 33.96 -4.48 -3.59
CA ALA A 319 34.49 -4.08 -4.89
C ALA A 319 35.97 -3.61 -4.81
N VAL A 320 36.31 -2.78 -3.82
CA VAL A 320 37.69 -2.34 -3.58
C VAL A 320 38.59 -3.52 -3.22
N ALA A 321 38.09 -4.45 -2.39
CA ALA A 321 38.84 -5.65 -2.04
C ALA A 321 39.08 -6.57 -3.25
N ALA A 322 38.12 -6.67 -4.16
CA ALA A 322 38.26 -7.45 -5.39
C ALA A 322 39.25 -6.82 -6.38
N LEU A 323 39.26 -5.49 -6.51
CA LEU A 323 40.29 -4.76 -7.26
C LEU A 323 41.67 -4.91 -6.61
N GLY A 324 41.69 -4.81 -5.28
CA GLY A 324 42.88 -5.02 -4.46
C GLY A 324 43.41 -6.45 -4.58
N TRP A 325 42.56 -7.48 -4.68
CA TRP A 325 42.99 -8.87 -4.86
C TRP A 325 43.87 -9.06 -6.10
N VAL A 326 43.60 -8.27 -7.14
CA VAL A 326 44.34 -8.31 -8.41
C VAL A 326 45.69 -7.58 -8.28
N SER A 327 45.81 -6.64 -7.34
CA SER A 327 46.95 -5.69 -7.28
C SER A 327 47.78 -5.74 -5.99
N LEU A 328 47.27 -6.31 -4.90
CA LEU A 328 47.88 -6.30 -3.56
C LEU A 328 48.68 -7.59 -3.33
N GLU A 329 49.87 -7.44 -2.76
CA GLU A 329 50.74 -8.54 -2.32
C GLU A 329 50.20 -9.31 -1.09
N HIS A 330 49.10 -8.85 -0.48
CA HIS A 330 48.57 -9.40 0.78
C HIS A 330 47.12 -9.90 0.62
N PRO A 331 46.91 -11.17 0.23
CA PRO A 331 45.58 -11.73 0.01
C PRO A 331 44.73 -11.77 1.29
N THR A 332 45.37 -11.81 2.46
CA THR A 332 44.70 -11.85 3.77
C THR A 332 43.88 -10.59 4.04
N LEU A 333 44.40 -9.40 3.69
CA LEU A 333 43.66 -8.13 3.84
C LEU A 333 42.45 -8.08 2.91
N ALA A 334 42.59 -8.60 1.69
CA ALA A 334 41.49 -8.65 0.74
C ALA A 334 40.38 -9.63 1.18
N VAL A 335 40.74 -10.80 1.75
CA VAL A 335 39.74 -11.69 2.39
C VAL A 335 39.00 -10.98 3.52
N LEU A 336 39.72 -10.28 4.40
CA LEU A 336 39.12 -9.57 5.54
C LEU A 336 38.17 -8.45 5.09
N LEU A 337 38.54 -7.69 4.05
CA LEU A 337 37.69 -6.64 3.48
C LEU A 337 36.44 -7.22 2.78
N ILE A 338 36.57 -8.36 2.08
CA ILE A 338 35.43 -9.08 1.49
C ILE A 338 34.47 -9.55 2.59
N LEU A 339 35.00 -10.18 3.66
CA LEU A 339 34.19 -10.64 4.78
C LEU A 339 33.50 -9.48 5.50
N ALA A 340 34.19 -8.37 5.74
CA ALA A 340 33.62 -7.17 6.35
C ALA A 340 32.53 -6.55 5.47
N GLY A 341 32.78 -6.43 4.16
CA GLY A 341 31.81 -5.92 3.19
C GLY A 341 30.56 -6.81 3.09
N LEU A 342 30.73 -8.13 3.07
CA LEU A 342 29.63 -9.10 3.12
C LEU A 342 28.81 -8.99 4.40
N LEU A 343 29.46 -8.80 5.55
CA LEU A 343 28.80 -8.63 6.84
C LEU A 343 27.91 -7.37 6.85
N LEU A 344 28.40 -6.27 6.25
CA LEU A 344 27.67 -5.01 6.11
C LEU A 344 26.48 -5.13 5.14
N VAL A 345 26.65 -5.85 4.03
CA VAL A 345 25.58 -6.11 3.04
C VAL A 345 24.49 -7.04 3.60
N ALA A 346 24.87 -8.00 4.45
CA ALA A 346 23.95 -8.95 5.09
C ALA A 346 23.00 -8.31 6.12
N ASP A 347 23.15 -7.00 6.38
CA ASP A 347 22.36 -6.23 7.35
C ASP A 347 22.53 -6.75 8.80
N PRO A 348 23.66 -6.41 9.44
CA PRO A 348 24.05 -6.99 10.73
C PRO A 348 23.18 -6.49 11.88
N TRP A 349 22.41 -5.42 11.69
CA TRP A 349 21.75 -4.70 12.77
C TRP A 349 20.53 -5.42 13.33
N GLU A 350 19.77 -6.15 12.50
CA GLU A 350 18.62 -6.92 12.96
C GLU A 350 19.02 -8.10 13.88
N PRO A 351 20.00 -8.97 13.53
CA PRO A 351 20.46 -9.99 14.46
C PRO A 351 21.14 -9.37 15.67
N LEU A 352 21.91 -8.29 15.51
CA LEU A 352 22.56 -7.61 16.64
C LEU A 352 21.54 -7.01 17.62
N ALA A 353 20.44 -6.43 17.13
CA ALA A 353 19.38 -5.88 17.99
C ALA A 353 18.62 -6.98 18.75
N LYS A 354 18.37 -8.13 18.10
CA LYS A 354 17.77 -9.31 18.76
C LYS A 354 18.72 -9.90 19.80
N LEU A 355 20.00 -10.02 19.45
CA LEU A 355 21.05 -10.52 20.33
C LEU A 355 21.28 -9.56 21.50
N TRP A 356 21.17 -8.25 21.29
CA TRP A 356 21.27 -7.24 22.34
C TRP A 356 20.13 -7.35 23.37
N LYS A 357 18.89 -7.59 22.93
CA LYS A 357 17.78 -7.85 23.86
C LYS A 357 18.04 -9.09 24.71
N PHE A 358 18.56 -10.15 24.09
CA PHE A 358 18.92 -11.40 24.78
C PHE A 358 20.08 -11.21 25.77
N VAL A 359 21.12 -10.47 25.36
CA VAL A 359 22.25 -10.10 26.23
C VAL A 359 21.76 -9.23 27.38
N ARG A 360 20.86 -8.27 27.11
CA ARG A 360 20.28 -7.41 28.14
C ARG A 360 19.42 -8.21 29.14
N SER A 361 18.63 -9.18 28.69
CA SER A 361 17.87 -10.05 29.61
C SER A 361 18.81 -10.93 30.44
N LEU A 362 19.90 -11.44 29.85
CA LEU A 362 20.95 -12.17 30.58
C LEU A 362 21.61 -11.30 31.65
N ILE A 363 21.97 -10.06 31.32
CA ILE A 363 22.58 -9.11 32.26
C ILE A 363 21.61 -8.76 33.41
N ARG A 364 20.31 -8.67 33.12
CA ARG A 364 19.27 -8.34 34.11
C ARG A 364 18.73 -9.55 34.88
N GLN A 365 19.21 -10.76 34.56
CA GLN A 365 18.70 -12.02 35.11
C GLN A 365 17.18 -12.20 34.92
N GLU A 366 16.61 -11.56 33.90
CA GLU A 366 15.21 -11.74 33.53
C GLU A 366 15.10 -13.02 32.70
N GLN A 367 14.08 -13.87 32.94
CA GLN A 367 13.88 -15.06 32.12
C GLN A 367 13.68 -14.64 30.65
N PRO A 368 14.45 -15.19 29.70
CA PRO A 368 14.33 -14.84 28.29
C PRO A 368 12.97 -15.31 27.77
N GLY A 369 11.98 -14.40 27.78
CA GLY A 369 10.60 -14.72 27.43
C GLY A 369 10.33 -14.88 25.92
N GLU A 370 11.27 -14.47 25.06
CA GLU A 370 11.09 -14.51 23.61
C GLU A 370 12.08 -15.50 22.96
N THR A 371 11.54 -16.45 22.22
CA THR A 371 12.31 -17.37 21.39
C THR A 371 12.93 -16.61 20.22
N LEU A 372 14.19 -16.90 19.91
CA LEU A 372 14.88 -16.31 18.76
C LEU A 372 14.32 -16.91 17.47
N ALA A 373 13.17 -16.38 17.01
CA ALA A 373 12.61 -16.72 15.72
C ALA A 373 13.46 -16.09 14.60
N ILE A 374 14.23 -16.94 13.92
CA ILE A 374 14.94 -16.58 12.68
C ILE A 374 14.09 -17.06 11.52
N SER A 375 13.63 -16.12 10.70
CA SER A 375 12.83 -16.43 9.51
C SER A 375 13.74 -16.95 8.40
N SER A 376 13.41 -18.11 7.82
CA SER A 376 14.05 -18.66 6.62
C SER A 376 14.05 -17.64 5.46
N ARG A 377 12.93 -16.90 5.30
CA ARG A 377 12.80 -15.81 4.32
C ARG A 377 13.82 -14.69 4.51
N SER A 378 14.11 -14.27 5.74
CA SER A 378 15.06 -13.17 5.98
C SER A 378 16.49 -13.64 5.73
N LEU A 379 16.83 -14.89 6.08
CA LEU A 379 18.12 -15.49 5.72
C LEU A 379 18.31 -15.60 4.20
N ALA A 380 17.28 -16.02 3.47
CA ALA A 380 17.35 -16.13 2.01
C ALA A 380 17.56 -14.77 1.32
N LEU A 381 16.87 -13.72 1.79
CA LEU A 381 17.05 -12.36 1.29
C LEU A 381 18.46 -11.84 1.55
N ARG A 382 19.02 -12.10 2.74
CA ARG A 382 20.41 -11.75 3.07
C ARG A 382 21.42 -12.50 2.20
N GLY A 383 21.19 -13.80 2.00
CA GLY A 383 21.99 -14.63 1.10
C GLY A 383 21.98 -14.10 -0.34
N GLY A 384 20.81 -13.70 -0.84
CA GLY A 384 20.66 -13.09 -2.17
C GLY A 384 21.44 -11.77 -2.32
N ARG A 385 21.44 -10.92 -1.27
CA ARG A 385 22.21 -9.66 -1.27
C ARG A 385 23.71 -9.90 -1.25
N CYS A 386 24.19 -10.82 -0.41
CA CYS A 386 25.59 -11.22 -0.37
C CYS A 386 26.05 -11.78 -1.72
N LEU A 387 25.25 -12.63 -2.35
CA LEU A 387 25.54 -13.17 -3.68
C LEU A 387 25.63 -12.05 -4.73
N GLY A 388 24.68 -11.12 -4.74
CA GLY A 388 24.75 -10.02 -5.69
C GLY A 388 25.94 -9.08 -5.44
N ALA A 389 26.33 -8.83 -4.18
CA ALA A 389 27.52 -8.03 -3.87
C ALA A 389 28.81 -8.72 -4.36
N LEU A 390 28.92 -10.05 -4.20
CA LEU A 390 30.00 -10.83 -4.79
C LEU A 390 30.00 -10.74 -6.31
N LEU A 391 28.85 -10.91 -6.97
CA LEU A 391 28.72 -10.80 -8.42
C LEU A 391 29.12 -9.40 -8.93
N THR A 392 28.76 -8.36 -8.19
CA THR A 392 29.15 -6.98 -8.49
C THR A 392 30.67 -6.82 -8.41
N ALA A 393 31.28 -7.29 -7.32
CA ALA A 393 32.71 -7.20 -7.11
C ALA A 393 33.50 -8.01 -8.15
N THR A 394 33.02 -9.20 -8.50
CA THR A 394 33.57 -10.01 -9.60
C THR A 394 33.49 -9.24 -10.92
N GLY A 395 32.35 -8.66 -11.26
CA GLY A 395 32.20 -7.86 -12.47
C GLY A 395 33.12 -6.63 -12.52
N VAL A 396 33.34 -5.96 -11.39
CA VAL A 396 34.28 -4.83 -11.27
C VAL A 396 35.73 -5.30 -11.46
N ALA A 397 36.14 -6.38 -10.81
CA ALA A 397 37.48 -6.94 -10.96
C ALA A 397 37.77 -7.37 -12.42
N LEU A 398 36.78 -7.97 -13.08
CA LEU A 398 36.88 -8.35 -14.49
C LEU A 398 36.95 -7.13 -15.41
N SER A 399 36.17 -6.09 -15.10
CA SER A 399 36.20 -4.84 -15.86
C SER A 399 37.56 -4.14 -15.77
N ALA A 400 38.24 -4.26 -14.62
CA ALA A 400 39.59 -3.72 -14.44
C ALA A 400 40.68 -4.56 -15.11
N GLN A 401 40.51 -5.89 -15.22
CA GLN A 401 41.45 -6.77 -15.91
C GLN A 401 41.29 -6.78 -17.44
N ALA A 402 40.10 -6.48 -17.95
CA ALA A 402 39.84 -6.47 -19.39
C ALA A 402 40.54 -5.27 -20.06
N ALA A 403 41.57 -5.52 -20.87
CA ALA A 403 42.41 -4.51 -21.52
C ALA A 403 41.73 -3.72 -22.68
N GLY A 404 40.39 -3.56 -22.69
CA GLY A 404 39.67 -2.92 -23.79
C GLY A 404 38.45 -2.11 -23.34
N THR A 405 38.35 -0.86 -23.82
CA THR A 405 37.29 0.11 -23.50
C THR A 405 35.88 -0.32 -23.87
N TRP A 406 35.72 -1.21 -24.85
CA TRP A 406 34.39 -1.66 -25.31
C TRP A 406 33.68 -2.58 -24.31
N TRP A 407 34.43 -3.32 -23.48
CA TRP A 407 33.86 -4.18 -22.44
C TRP A 407 33.17 -3.37 -21.34
N LEU A 408 33.67 -2.16 -21.03
CA LEU A 408 33.06 -1.26 -20.06
C LEU A 408 31.63 -0.85 -20.46
N VAL A 409 31.33 -0.82 -21.77
CA VAL A 409 30.00 -0.48 -22.28
C VAL A 409 28.97 -1.58 -22.00
N LEU A 410 29.40 -2.85 -21.95
CA LEU A 410 28.52 -4.00 -21.68
C LEU A 410 28.51 -4.40 -20.20
N LEU A 411 29.67 -4.47 -19.56
CA LEU A 411 29.82 -4.87 -18.17
C LEU A 411 29.46 -3.74 -17.20
N GLY A 412 29.69 -2.48 -17.56
CA GLY A 412 29.39 -1.33 -16.70
C GLY A 412 27.91 -1.25 -16.33
N PRO A 413 26.97 -1.21 -17.30
CA PRO A 413 25.54 -1.19 -17.00
C PRO A 413 25.06 -2.44 -16.27
N LEU A 414 25.61 -3.62 -16.58
CA LEU A 414 25.27 -4.87 -15.91
C LEU A 414 25.75 -4.87 -14.44
N THR A 415 26.97 -4.43 -14.19
CA THR A 415 27.52 -4.31 -12.82
C THR A 415 26.80 -3.22 -12.04
N CYS A 416 26.48 -2.08 -12.65
CA CYS A 416 25.66 -1.04 -12.04
C CYS A 416 24.24 -1.50 -11.73
N THR A 417 23.62 -2.31 -12.60
CA THR A 417 22.26 -2.83 -12.34
C THR A 417 22.26 -3.91 -11.26
N VAL A 418 23.26 -4.79 -11.21
CA VAL A 418 23.43 -5.75 -10.11
C VAL A 418 23.76 -5.02 -8.80
N ALA A 419 24.60 -3.98 -8.82
CA ALA A 419 24.90 -3.13 -7.67
C ALA A 419 23.68 -2.35 -7.18
N ALA A 420 22.91 -1.76 -8.10
CA ALA A 420 21.66 -1.11 -7.77
C ALA A 420 20.65 -2.13 -7.22
N TYR A 421 20.62 -3.34 -7.76
CA TYR A 421 19.77 -4.41 -7.24
C TYR A 421 20.27 -4.99 -5.90
N THR A 422 21.54 -4.92 -5.55
CA THR A 422 22.02 -5.37 -4.22
C THR A 422 21.80 -4.33 -3.15
N VAL A 423 21.96 -3.06 -3.52
CA VAL A 423 21.75 -1.91 -2.63
C VAL A 423 20.25 -1.63 -2.44
N VAL A 424 19.47 -1.69 -3.52
CA VAL A 424 18.05 -1.30 -3.55
C VAL A 424 17.11 -2.52 -3.67
N GLY A 425 17.57 -3.62 -4.29
CA GLY A 425 16.70 -4.68 -4.76
C GLY A 425 16.22 -5.67 -3.70
N GLN A 426 14.94 -6.01 -3.88
CA GLN A 426 14.13 -6.94 -3.09
C GLN A 426 14.06 -6.72 -1.58
N ASP A 427 14.38 -5.52 -1.08
CA ASP A 427 13.79 -5.14 0.20
C ASP A 427 12.32 -4.83 -0.06
N ASP A 428 11.47 -5.83 0.18
CA ASP A 428 10.04 -5.60 0.39
C ASP A 428 9.83 -4.52 1.45
N ARG A 429 10.84 -4.15 2.28
CA ARG A 429 10.82 -3.00 3.19
C ARG A 429 11.26 -1.65 2.61
N VAL A 430 11.92 -1.57 1.45
CA VAL A 430 12.17 -0.29 0.74
C VAL A 430 11.05 -0.09 -0.27
N ARG A 431 10.61 -1.18 -0.91
CA ARG A 431 9.39 -1.19 -1.70
C ARG A 431 8.16 -1.02 -0.83
N ALA A 432 8.09 -1.65 0.35
CA ALA A 432 7.13 -1.29 1.40
C ALA A 432 7.47 0.06 2.00
N ALA A 433 8.66 0.47 2.46
CA ALA A 433 8.82 1.85 2.96
C ALA A 433 8.37 2.93 1.96
N VAL A 434 8.42 2.67 0.64
CA VAL A 434 7.74 3.47 -0.38
C VAL A 434 6.22 3.18 -0.46
N GLN A 435 5.78 1.92 -0.55
CA GLN A 435 4.36 1.48 -0.59
C GLN A 435 3.60 1.52 0.76
N GLN A 436 4.30 1.79 1.86
CA GLN A 436 4.01 1.82 3.29
C GLN A 436 4.26 3.27 3.75
N ALA A 437 5.13 4.07 3.13
CA ALA A 437 4.92 5.53 3.15
C ALA A 437 3.64 5.92 2.38
N ILE A 438 3.28 5.17 1.33
CA ILE A 438 2.00 5.32 0.61
C ILE A 438 0.86 4.55 1.30
N GLY A 439 1.19 3.48 2.03
CA GLY A 439 0.26 2.52 2.62
C GLY A 439 -0.04 2.77 4.10
N ASP A 440 0.93 3.22 4.92
CA ASP A 440 0.70 3.77 6.26
C ASP A 440 -0.05 5.09 6.15
N LEU A 441 0.16 5.87 5.07
CA LEU A 441 -0.70 6.99 4.70
C LEU A 441 -2.13 6.57 4.29
N ALA A 442 -2.40 5.27 4.12
CA ALA A 442 -3.71 4.70 3.82
C ALA A 442 -4.27 3.81 4.97
N ALA A 443 -3.40 3.23 5.80
CA ALA A 443 -3.70 2.34 6.92
C ALA A 443 -3.75 3.06 8.27
N ASP A 444 -3.07 4.20 8.46
CA ASP A 444 -3.37 5.12 9.59
C ASP A 444 -4.79 5.69 9.47
N PHE A 445 -5.42 5.61 8.29
CA PHE A 445 -6.85 5.87 8.09
C PHE A 445 -7.76 4.66 8.36
N SER A 446 -7.22 3.46 8.67
CA SER A 446 -8.02 2.24 8.82
C SER A 446 -7.40 1.14 9.72
N ALA A 447 -7.39 1.30 11.06
CA ALA A 447 -7.82 0.26 12.03
C ALA A 447 -7.46 0.54 13.52
N ALA A 448 -8.24 -0.09 14.42
CA ALA A 448 -8.18 -0.08 15.90
C ALA A 448 -7.53 -1.38 16.48
N PRO A 449 -7.18 -1.45 17.79
CA PRO A 449 -6.19 -2.41 18.33
C PRO A 449 -6.77 -3.75 18.86
N PRO A 450 -5.96 -4.84 18.96
CA PRO A 450 -6.37 -6.11 19.56
C PRO A 450 -5.99 -6.26 21.06
N ARG A 451 -6.78 -7.06 21.79
CA ARG A 451 -6.59 -7.49 23.20
C ARG A 451 -5.89 -8.87 23.31
N PRO A 452 -5.21 -9.17 24.44
CA PRO A 452 -4.32 -10.32 24.58
C PRO A 452 -5.02 -11.60 25.07
N GLY A 453 -4.49 -12.78 24.69
CA GLY A 453 -4.93 -14.08 25.17
C GLY A 453 -3.83 -15.16 25.18
N ARG A 454 -3.40 -15.50 26.41
CA ARG A 454 -2.80 -16.73 26.97
C ARG A 454 -1.90 -17.65 26.10
N THR A 455 -0.66 -17.83 26.57
CA THR A 455 0.38 -18.72 26.01
C THR A 455 0.40 -20.13 26.62
N ALA A 456 0.62 -21.14 25.79
CA ALA A 456 1.04 -22.50 26.11
C ALA A 456 2.59 -22.64 25.97
N PRO A 457 3.23 -23.74 26.41
CA PRO A 457 4.66 -23.78 26.69
C PRO A 457 5.56 -23.84 25.44
N THR A 458 6.76 -23.27 25.56
CA THR A 458 7.60 -22.77 24.45
C THR A 458 8.80 -23.68 24.12
N GLN A 459 9.00 -23.98 22.83
CA GLN A 459 10.25 -24.49 22.25
C GLN A 459 11.24 -23.35 21.98
N LEU A 460 12.53 -23.53 22.29
CA LEU A 460 13.55 -22.46 22.29
C LEU A 460 13.93 -21.88 20.91
N ILE A 461 13.72 -22.60 19.81
CA ILE A 461 14.01 -22.12 18.44
C ILE A 461 12.89 -22.61 17.51
N ALA A 462 12.10 -21.68 16.98
CA ALA A 462 11.05 -21.98 16.02
C ALA A 462 11.35 -21.26 14.69
N LEU A 463 11.48 -22.01 13.59
CA LEU A 463 11.45 -21.44 12.24
C LEU A 463 10.03 -20.98 11.96
N SER A 464 9.83 -19.67 11.86
CA SER A 464 8.51 -19.04 11.79
C SER A 464 7.73 -19.31 10.50
N ASP A 465 8.34 -19.94 9.49
CA ASP A 465 7.70 -20.16 8.18
C ASP A 465 8.28 -21.39 7.43
N PRO A 466 7.93 -22.62 7.86
CA PRO A 466 8.41 -23.85 7.21
C PRO A 466 7.80 -24.05 5.82
N GLY A 467 6.59 -23.54 5.58
CA GLY A 467 5.87 -23.66 4.31
C GLY A 467 6.62 -22.98 3.17
N TRP A 468 7.07 -21.73 3.38
CA TRP A 468 7.83 -21.00 2.36
C TRP A 468 9.10 -21.74 1.91
N ALA A 469 9.84 -22.34 2.85
CA ALA A 469 11.06 -23.08 2.53
C ALA A 469 10.76 -24.39 1.76
N GLN A 470 9.67 -25.07 2.11
CA GLN A 470 9.20 -26.24 1.39
C GLN A 470 8.73 -25.88 -0.01
N ASP A 471 8.00 -24.78 -0.19
CA ASP A 471 7.56 -24.30 -1.51
C ASP A 471 8.74 -24.00 -2.43
N ARG A 472 9.78 -23.30 -1.94
CA ARG A 472 10.97 -23.02 -2.76
C ARG A 472 11.77 -24.27 -3.07
N LYS A 473 11.89 -25.20 -2.12
CA LYS A 473 12.52 -26.51 -2.35
C LYS A 473 11.74 -27.29 -3.41
N GLN A 474 10.41 -27.24 -3.38
CA GLN A 474 9.54 -27.91 -4.33
C GLN A 474 9.65 -27.27 -5.71
N GLU A 475 9.68 -25.95 -5.82
CA GLU A 475 9.94 -25.23 -7.07
C GLU A 475 11.31 -25.57 -7.67
N LEU A 476 12.36 -25.69 -6.85
CA LEU A 476 13.70 -26.10 -7.32
C LEU A 476 13.71 -27.55 -7.80
N SER A 477 13.07 -28.45 -7.04
CA SER A 477 12.94 -29.86 -7.42
C SER A 477 12.10 -30.03 -8.69
N THR A 478 11.08 -29.20 -8.87
CA THR A 478 10.23 -29.18 -10.06
C THR A 478 10.99 -28.65 -11.26
N ALA A 479 11.80 -27.59 -11.09
CA ALA A 479 12.69 -27.08 -12.13
C ALA A 479 13.73 -28.12 -12.56
N LEU A 480 14.28 -28.89 -11.62
CA LEU A 480 15.21 -29.98 -11.91
C LEU A 480 14.53 -31.18 -12.59
N ALA A 481 13.31 -31.55 -12.17
CA ALA A 481 12.60 -32.72 -12.68
C ALA A 481 11.89 -32.46 -14.03
N GLN A 482 11.27 -31.30 -14.21
CA GLN A 482 10.47 -30.96 -15.39
C GLN A 482 11.27 -30.18 -16.47
N GLY A 483 12.53 -29.86 -16.17
CA GLY A 483 13.44 -29.14 -17.06
C GLY A 483 13.25 -27.62 -17.07
N TRP A 484 14.18 -26.94 -17.75
CA TRP A 484 14.32 -25.47 -17.71
C TRP A 484 13.07 -24.71 -18.18
N GLY A 485 12.27 -25.30 -19.08
CA GLY A 485 11.04 -24.69 -19.57
C GLY A 485 10.02 -24.41 -18.46
N ALA A 486 9.88 -25.35 -17.50
CA ALA A 486 8.95 -25.25 -16.38
C ALA A 486 9.52 -24.49 -15.17
N ALA A 487 10.81 -24.14 -15.19
CA ALA A 487 11.44 -23.43 -14.07
C ALA A 487 10.82 -22.03 -13.87
N VAL A 488 10.58 -21.69 -12.60
CA VAL A 488 10.04 -20.39 -12.18
C VAL A 488 11.05 -19.28 -12.50
N LEU A 489 10.56 -18.08 -12.80
CA LEU A 489 11.38 -16.95 -13.29
C LEU A 489 12.59 -16.65 -12.40
N TRP A 490 12.44 -16.72 -11.07
CA TRP A 490 13.53 -16.43 -10.14
C TRP A 490 14.67 -17.46 -10.22
N VAL A 491 14.36 -18.76 -10.44
CA VAL A 491 15.38 -19.81 -10.66
C VAL A 491 16.11 -19.52 -11.97
N LYS A 492 15.38 -19.11 -13.01
CA LYS A 492 15.97 -18.73 -14.29
C LYS A 492 16.94 -17.56 -14.14
N VAL A 493 16.52 -16.51 -13.45
CA VAL A 493 17.38 -15.34 -13.16
C VAL A 493 18.57 -15.75 -12.29
N LEU A 494 18.37 -16.58 -11.27
CA LEU A 494 19.42 -17.01 -10.35
C LEU A 494 20.52 -17.81 -11.04
N PHE A 495 20.25 -18.57 -12.10
CA PHE A 495 21.30 -19.29 -12.84
C PHE A 495 21.81 -18.53 -14.07
N VAL A 496 20.93 -17.91 -14.85
CA VAL A 496 21.32 -17.22 -16.09
C VAL A 496 22.22 -16.02 -15.80
N LEU A 497 21.95 -15.27 -14.73
CA LEU A 497 22.70 -14.07 -14.40
C LEU A 497 24.14 -14.38 -13.95
N PRO A 498 24.39 -15.28 -12.96
CA PRO A 498 25.76 -15.65 -12.62
C PRO A 498 26.43 -16.49 -13.69
N LEU A 499 25.71 -17.27 -14.50
CA LEU A 499 26.33 -17.99 -15.61
C LEU A 499 26.69 -17.05 -16.78
N GLY A 500 25.90 -16.01 -17.02
CA GLY A 500 26.22 -14.91 -17.92
C GLY A 500 27.43 -14.13 -17.43
N LEU A 501 27.47 -13.79 -16.15
CA LEU A 501 28.63 -13.15 -15.53
C LEU A 501 29.86 -14.07 -15.55
N PHE A 502 29.70 -15.36 -15.28
CA PHE A 502 30.77 -16.34 -15.34
C PHE A 502 31.27 -16.54 -16.77
N THR A 503 30.41 -16.58 -17.78
CA THR A 503 30.83 -16.67 -19.18
C THR A 503 31.56 -15.42 -19.63
N VAL A 504 31.09 -14.23 -19.21
CA VAL A 504 31.80 -12.97 -19.48
C VAL A 504 33.13 -12.90 -18.71
N ALA A 505 33.15 -13.38 -17.46
CA ALA A 505 34.35 -13.50 -16.64
C ALA A 505 35.36 -14.43 -17.27
N LEU A 506 34.87 -15.59 -17.71
CA LEU A 506 35.61 -16.61 -18.40
C LEU A 506 36.10 -16.07 -19.75
N MET A 507 35.34 -15.26 -20.50
CA MET A 507 35.85 -14.62 -21.73
C MET A 507 36.98 -13.63 -21.43
N GLY A 508 36.89 -12.85 -20.35
CA GLY A 508 37.95 -11.94 -19.93
C GLY A 508 39.21 -12.65 -19.40
N SER A 509 39.02 -13.70 -18.58
CA SER A 509 40.10 -14.46 -17.97
C SER A 509 40.65 -15.56 -18.87
N LEU A 510 39.90 -16.07 -19.85
CA LEU A 510 40.42 -16.95 -20.88
C LEU A 510 41.30 -16.17 -21.85
N GLY A 511 41.06 -14.88 -22.10
CA GLY A 511 41.98 -14.07 -22.90
C GLY A 511 43.41 -14.08 -22.36
N THR A 512 43.56 -13.94 -21.04
CA THR A 512 44.88 -13.93 -20.35
C THR A 512 45.31 -15.32 -19.87
N GLY A 513 44.37 -16.13 -19.41
CA GLY A 513 44.56 -17.45 -18.84
C GLY A 513 44.65 -18.57 -19.87
N ILE A 514 44.02 -18.49 -21.05
CA ILE A 514 44.35 -19.40 -22.16
C ILE A 514 45.76 -19.11 -22.63
N GLN A 515 46.18 -17.84 -22.66
CA GLN A 515 47.54 -17.50 -23.07
C GLN A 515 48.57 -18.08 -22.08
N HIS A 516 48.37 -17.89 -20.77
CA HIS A 516 49.23 -18.50 -19.74
C HIS A 516 49.05 -20.02 -19.58
N ALA A 517 47.87 -20.59 -19.85
CA ALA A 517 47.67 -22.04 -19.82
C ALA A 517 48.23 -22.70 -21.09
N ILE A 518 48.24 -22.04 -22.24
CA ILE A 518 48.94 -22.49 -23.44
C ILE A 518 50.46 -22.37 -23.25
N GLU A 519 50.93 -21.33 -22.56
CA GLU A 519 52.35 -21.14 -22.23
C GLU A 519 52.82 -22.07 -21.09
N GLY A 520 51.94 -22.42 -20.14
CA GLY A 520 52.29 -23.20 -18.93
C GLY A 520 51.89 -24.67 -18.96
N ALA A 521 50.90 -25.07 -19.77
CA ALA A 521 50.56 -26.47 -19.98
C ALA A 521 51.42 -27.02 -21.12
N THR A 522 52.58 -27.56 -20.76
CA THR A 522 53.43 -28.42 -21.59
C THR A 522 52.76 -29.76 -21.89
N TRP A 523 51.51 -29.74 -22.35
CA TRP A 523 50.84 -30.92 -22.84
C TRP A 523 51.23 -31.07 -24.29
N ASP A 524 52.02 -32.09 -24.60
CA ASP A 524 52.42 -32.57 -25.95
C ASP A 524 51.23 -32.96 -26.87
N SER A 525 50.04 -32.40 -26.63
CA SER A 525 48.82 -32.49 -27.45
C SER A 525 48.90 -31.63 -28.73
N HIS A 526 50.07 -31.04 -29.02
CA HIS A 526 50.27 -29.95 -29.99
C HIS A 526 49.87 -30.27 -31.43
N GLY A 527 49.74 -31.55 -31.83
CA GLY A 527 49.36 -31.89 -33.21
C GLY A 527 47.90 -31.57 -33.53
N MET A 528 46.96 -32.11 -32.75
CA MET A 528 45.54 -32.09 -33.15
C MET A 528 44.86 -30.73 -32.93
N VAL A 529 45.20 -30.00 -31.87
CA VAL A 529 44.64 -28.67 -31.65
C VAL A 529 45.20 -27.68 -32.67
N ALA A 530 46.49 -27.78 -33.01
CA ALA A 530 47.12 -26.91 -34.02
C ALA A 530 46.52 -27.11 -35.43
N VAL A 531 46.02 -28.31 -35.76
CA VAL A 531 45.30 -28.59 -37.02
C VAL A 531 44.06 -27.71 -37.17
N ILE A 532 43.43 -27.30 -36.06
CA ILE A 532 42.25 -26.43 -36.07
C ILE A 532 42.65 -24.97 -35.82
N ASP A 533 43.49 -24.74 -34.81
CA ASP A 533 43.82 -23.41 -34.32
C ASP A 533 44.63 -22.59 -35.35
N ALA A 534 45.71 -23.17 -35.87
CA ALA A 534 46.62 -22.44 -36.74
C ALA A 534 45.95 -21.96 -38.05
N PRO A 535 45.13 -22.78 -38.75
CA PRO A 535 44.41 -22.30 -39.93
C PRO A 535 43.40 -21.20 -39.62
N VAL A 536 42.68 -21.25 -38.49
CA VAL A 536 41.72 -20.19 -38.13
C VAL A 536 42.45 -18.87 -37.87
N ARG A 537 43.59 -18.89 -37.16
CA ARG A 537 44.42 -17.69 -36.97
C ARG A 537 44.97 -17.16 -38.29
N ALA A 538 45.50 -18.03 -39.16
CA ALA A 538 46.02 -17.64 -40.47
C ALA A 538 44.92 -17.03 -41.36
N TYR A 539 43.70 -17.57 -41.31
CA TYR A 539 42.55 -16.99 -42.03
C TYR A 539 42.26 -15.56 -41.56
N LEU A 540 42.15 -15.36 -40.24
CA LEU A 540 41.85 -14.05 -39.66
C LEU A 540 42.97 -13.04 -39.92
N GLU A 541 44.23 -13.46 -39.83
CA GLU A 541 45.40 -12.63 -40.15
C GLU A 541 45.39 -12.17 -41.63
N THR A 542 44.99 -13.05 -42.54
CA THR A 542 44.91 -12.71 -43.98
C THR A 542 43.77 -11.72 -44.26
N HIS A 543 42.63 -11.87 -43.58
CA HIS A 543 41.43 -11.06 -43.83
C HIS A 543 41.33 -9.79 -42.98
N ARG A 544 42.31 -9.53 -42.10
CA ARG A 544 42.30 -8.30 -41.27
C ARG A 544 42.75 -7.04 -42.01
N THR A 545 43.29 -7.15 -43.23
CA THR A 545 43.85 -6.01 -43.96
C THR A 545 42.79 -4.90 -44.13
N GLY A 546 43.06 -3.72 -43.54
CA GLY A 546 42.12 -2.59 -43.54
C GLY A 546 41.27 -2.45 -42.28
N LEU A 547 41.37 -3.36 -41.31
CA LEU A 547 40.70 -3.27 -40.01
C LEU A 547 41.70 -2.77 -38.93
N PRO A 548 41.29 -1.83 -38.05
CA PRO A 548 42.13 -1.33 -36.95
C PRO A 548 42.17 -2.29 -35.75
N VAL A 549 42.24 -3.60 -36.00
CA VAL A 549 42.17 -4.66 -34.98
C VAL A 549 43.26 -5.69 -35.24
N THR A 550 43.94 -6.16 -34.17
CA THR A 550 44.97 -7.21 -34.29
C THR A 550 44.33 -8.58 -34.53
N ALA A 551 45.03 -9.50 -35.21
CA ALA A 551 44.50 -10.85 -35.42
C ALA A 551 44.26 -11.59 -34.11
N ASP A 552 45.11 -11.39 -33.09
CA ASP A 552 44.87 -11.97 -31.77
C ASP A 552 43.57 -11.48 -31.14
N THR A 553 43.24 -10.20 -31.31
CA THR A 553 41.96 -9.67 -30.82
C THR A 553 40.77 -10.28 -31.59
N LEU A 554 40.89 -10.45 -32.91
CA LEU A 554 39.85 -11.11 -33.72
C LEU A 554 39.69 -12.58 -33.34
N TYR A 555 40.79 -13.29 -33.14
CA TYR A 555 40.81 -14.70 -32.78
C TYR A 555 40.24 -14.94 -31.38
N THR A 556 40.68 -14.16 -30.39
CA THR A 556 40.13 -14.22 -29.02
C THR A 556 38.64 -13.90 -29.01
N THR A 557 38.21 -12.89 -29.78
CA THR A 557 36.79 -12.57 -29.94
C THR A 557 36.02 -13.73 -30.58
N TRP A 558 36.57 -14.37 -31.61
CA TRP A 558 35.96 -15.54 -32.26
C TRP A 558 35.75 -16.70 -31.28
N LEU A 559 36.79 -17.06 -30.51
CA LEU A 559 36.70 -18.08 -29.46
C LEU A 559 35.67 -17.72 -28.39
N ALA A 560 35.67 -16.46 -27.96
CA ALA A 560 34.77 -15.95 -26.95
C ALA A 560 33.30 -16.08 -27.40
N VAL A 561 33.00 -15.69 -28.65
CA VAL A 561 31.67 -15.87 -29.26
C VAL A 561 31.29 -17.34 -29.30
N GLY A 562 32.20 -18.24 -29.69
CA GLY A 562 31.96 -19.68 -29.66
C GLY A 562 31.58 -20.19 -28.27
N ALA A 563 32.40 -19.90 -27.26
CA ALA A 563 32.16 -20.31 -25.87
C ALA A 563 30.83 -19.74 -25.31
N GLY A 564 30.52 -18.49 -25.62
CA GLY A 564 29.25 -17.86 -25.26
C GLY A 564 28.06 -18.56 -25.91
N LEU A 565 28.13 -18.81 -27.23
CA LEU A 565 27.07 -19.52 -27.96
C LEU A 565 26.88 -20.95 -27.46
N LEU A 566 27.95 -21.67 -27.12
CA LEU A 566 27.87 -23.00 -26.51
C LEU A 566 27.09 -22.94 -25.19
N THR A 567 27.46 -22.01 -24.31
CA THR A 567 26.85 -21.90 -22.98
C THR A 567 25.39 -21.47 -23.07
N ILE A 568 25.08 -20.46 -23.90
CA ILE A 568 23.71 -20.00 -24.11
C ILE A 568 22.86 -21.13 -24.73
N SER A 569 23.39 -21.86 -25.71
CA SER A 569 22.69 -22.99 -26.33
C SER A 569 22.40 -24.10 -25.32
N PHE A 570 23.39 -24.45 -24.49
CA PHE A 570 23.26 -25.45 -23.45
C PHE A 570 22.19 -25.08 -22.41
N VAL A 571 22.17 -23.82 -21.98
CA VAL A 571 21.32 -23.35 -20.87
C VAL A 571 19.92 -23.01 -21.32
N THR A 572 19.81 -22.20 -22.38
CA THR A 572 18.52 -21.69 -22.83
C THR A 572 17.78 -22.71 -23.67
N CYS A 573 18.49 -23.65 -24.29
CA CYS A 573 17.94 -24.63 -25.23
C CYS A 573 17.13 -23.96 -26.37
N THR A 574 17.35 -22.66 -26.63
CA THR A 574 16.60 -21.91 -27.64
C THR A 574 17.03 -22.32 -29.03
N PHE A 575 16.07 -22.39 -29.95
CA PHE A 575 16.35 -22.73 -31.35
C PHE A 575 17.33 -21.74 -31.98
N GLY A 576 17.16 -20.44 -31.71
CA GLY A 576 18.06 -19.39 -32.22
C GLY A 576 19.51 -19.61 -31.79
N ALA A 577 19.76 -19.83 -30.50
CA ALA A 577 21.13 -20.06 -29.99
C ALA A 577 21.78 -21.28 -30.64
N ARG A 578 21.04 -22.38 -30.79
CA ARG A 578 21.51 -23.61 -31.43
C ARG A 578 21.83 -23.42 -32.91
N LEU A 579 21.01 -22.66 -33.63
CA LEU A 579 21.25 -22.33 -35.03
C LEU A 579 22.50 -21.47 -35.17
N THR A 580 22.68 -20.46 -34.31
CA THR A 580 23.88 -19.62 -34.30
C THR A 580 25.14 -20.39 -33.91
N TRP A 581 25.05 -21.34 -32.96
CA TRP A 581 26.13 -22.26 -32.64
C TRP A 581 26.53 -23.04 -33.89
N ALA A 582 25.59 -23.75 -34.53
CA ALA A 582 25.86 -24.51 -35.76
C ALA A 582 26.48 -23.64 -36.87
N GLY A 583 26.00 -22.41 -37.04
CA GLY A 583 26.57 -21.44 -37.97
C GLY A 583 28.02 -21.07 -37.65
N TRP A 584 28.34 -20.81 -36.38
CA TRP A 584 29.70 -20.52 -35.93
C TRP A 584 30.66 -21.68 -36.21
N GLY A 585 30.21 -22.92 -35.99
CA GLY A 585 30.99 -24.11 -36.31
C GLY A 585 31.24 -24.28 -37.81
N ALA A 586 30.20 -24.10 -38.63
CA ALA A 586 30.31 -24.15 -40.08
C ALA A 586 31.29 -23.10 -40.63
N CYS A 587 31.22 -21.87 -40.11
CA CYS A 587 32.18 -20.81 -40.43
C CYS A 587 33.61 -21.21 -40.02
N SER A 588 33.80 -21.82 -38.85
CA SER A 588 35.13 -22.28 -38.40
C SER A 588 35.71 -23.34 -39.33
N VAL A 589 34.91 -24.31 -39.78
CA VAL A 589 35.33 -25.33 -40.77
C VAL A 589 35.66 -24.67 -42.11
N ALA A 590 34.88 -23.68 -42.55
CA ALA A 590 35.15 -22.95 -43.78
C ALA A 590 36.46 -22.14 -43.71
N MET A 591 36.76 -21.53 -42.56
CA MET A 591 38.04 -20.85 -42.32
C MET A 591 39.22 -21.83 -42.40
N VAL A 592 39.11 -23.02 -41.78
CA VAL A 592 40.13 -24.06 -41.85
C VAL A 592 40.35 -24.53 -43.29
N TRP A 593 39.28 -24.72 -44.06
CA TRP A 593 39.35 -25.09 -45.48
C TRP A 593 40.09 -24.04 -46.31
N ALA A 594 39.75 -22.76 -46.11
CA ALA A 594 40.34 -21.67 -46.86
C ALA A 594 41.82 -21.45 -46.52
N ALA A 595 42.21 -21.60 -45.25
CA ALA A 595 43.58 -21.34 -44.81
C ALA A 595 44.55 -22.53 -44.96
N THR A 596 44.05 -23.76 -44.99
CA THR A 596 44.92 -24.94 -45.16
C THR A 596 45.23 -25.19 -46.64
N THR A 597 46.48 -25.45 -46.98
CA THR A 597 46.92 -25.71 -48.37
C THR A 597 47.35 -27.17 -48.56
N GLY A 598 47.38 -27.61 -49.82
CA GLY A 598 47.86 -28.95 -50.18
C GLY A 598 46.92 -30.10 -49.80
N PRO A 599 47.43 -31.35 -49.80
CA PRO A 599 46.62 -32.56 -49.59
C PRO A 599 46.04 -32.67 -48.17
N ALA A 600 46.57 -31.92 -47.19
CA ALA A 600 46.11 -31.95 -45.81
C ALA A 600 44.76 -31.24 -45.57
N ARG A 601 44.29 -30.41 -46.53
CA ARG A 601 43.08 -29.58 -46.37
C ARG A 601 41.83 -30.41 -46.02
N GLY A 602 41.62 -31.52 -46.72
CA GLY A 602 40.47 -32.39 -46.49
C GLY A 602 40.49 -33.01 -45.09
N ILE A 603 41.67 -33.44 -44.64
CA ILE A 603 41.86 -34.05 -43.31
C ILE A 603 41.63 -33.01 -42.21
N ALA A 604 42.20 -31.80 -42.35
CA ALA A 604 42.03 -30.72 -41.39
C ALA A 604 40.54 -30.37 -41.19
N CYS A 605 39.79 -30.22 -42.28
CA CYS A 605 38.35 -29.90 -42.20
C CYS A 605 37.53 -31.03 -41.59
N ALA A 606 37.87 -32.30 -41.89
CA ALA A 606 37.21 -33.45 -41.28
C ALA A 606 37.45 -33.49 -39.76
N VAL A 607 38.69 -33.25 -39.32
CA VAL A 607 39.05 -33.18 -37.89
C VAL A 607 38.31 -32.03 -37.20
N THR A 608 38.28 -30.83 -37.80
CA THR A 608 37.52 -29.70 -37.26
C THR A 608 36.03 -30.00 -37.17
N GLY A 609 35.44 -30.60 -38.20
CA GLY A 609 34.04 -31.00 -38.22
C GLY A 609 33.70 -32.03 -37.15
N LEU A 610 34.59 -33.00 -36.90
CA LEU A 610 34.43 -34.00 -35.84
C LEU A 610 34.53 -33.37 -34.44
N ALA A 611 35.54 -32.55 -34.19
CA ALA A 611 35.69 -31.83 -32.92
C ALA A 611 34.45 -30.96 -32.63
N TRP A 612 33.96 -30.27 -33.66
CA TRP A 612 32.73 -29.49 -33.60
C TRP A 612 31.48 -30.35 -33.34
N GLY A 613 31.39 -31.50 -34.00
CA GLY A 613 30.30 -32.46 -33.80
C GLY A 613 30.22 -32.94 -32.35
N ILE A 614 31.37 -33.27 -31.74
CA ILE A 614 31.46 -33.65 -30.32
C ILE A 614 31.00 -32.50 -29.43
N ALA A 615 31.48 -31.27 -29.67
CA ALA A 615 31.04 -30.09 -28.90
C ALA A 615 29.53 -29.82 -29.06
N SER A 616 28.98 -30.09 -30.25
CA SER A 616 27.56 -29.90 -30.55
C SER A 616 26.62 -30.86 -29.81
N ILE A 617 27.12 -31.99 -29.29
CA ILE A 617 26.33 -32.89 -28.42
C ILE A 617 25.84 -32.13 -27.18
N PHE A 618 26.69 -31.27 -26.62
CA PHE A 618 26.32 -30.43 -25.48
C PHE A 618 25.32 -29.34 -25.88
N ALA A 619 25.59 -28.63 -26.97
CA ALA A 619 24.72 -27.53 -27.43
C ALA A 619 23.31 -28.00 -27.87
N LEU A 620 23.22 -29.18 -28.48
CA LEU A 620 21.97 -29.72 -29.03
C LEU A 620 21.21 -30.65 -28.07
N ARG A 621 21.66 -30.75 -26.81
CA ARG A 621 20.97 -31.54 -25.78
C ARG A 621 19.49 -31.13 -25.70
N GLY A 622 18.58 -32.11 -25.87
CA GLY A 622 17.13 -31.89 -25.79
C GLY A 622 16.44 -31.59 -27.13
N VAL A 623 17.17 -31.57 -28.26
CA VAL A 623 16.55 -31.64 -29.60
C VAL A 623 16.05 -33.07 -29.79
N GLY A 624 14.72 -33.28 -29.76
CA GLY A 624 14.11 -34.59 -30.04
C GLY A 624 13.14 -35.08 -28.97
N THR A 625 13.12 -34.48 -27.78
CA THR A 625 12.04 -34.74 -26.81
C THR A 625 10.79 -33.96 -27.21
N ARG A 626 10.10 -34.39 -28.28
CA ARG A 626 8.71 -33.97 -28.50
C ARG A 626 7.91 -34.44 -27.28
N ARG A 627 7.32 -33.51 -26.54
CA ARG A 627 6.24 -33.84 -25.61
C ARG A 627 5.15 -34.52 -26.45
N ARG A 628 4.94 -35.82 -26.20
CA ARG A 628 3.67 -36.47 -26.54
C ARG A 628 2.61 -35.99 -25.57
#